data_AF-A0A9X1ZJQ1-F1
#
_entry.id   AF-A0A9X1ZJQ1-F1
#
_cell.length_a   1.000
_cell.length_b   1.000
_cell.length_c   1.000
_cell.angle_alpha   90.00
_cell.angle_beta   90.00
_cell.angle_gamma   90.00
#
_symmetry.space_group_name_H-M   'P 1'
#
loop_
_entity.id
_entity.type
_entity.pdbx_description
1 polymer ?
#
loop_
_entity_poly.entity_id
_entity_poly.type
_entity_poly.pdbx_seq_one_letter_code
_entity_poly.pdbx_strand_id
1 'polypeptide(L)'
;MAKLEKFADILSRACERKGGLEAVEALLPDTLSAQEITQYSDAELLSVMSKRVFQSGFVWKVVEHKWPAYEKAFFDFEPHKVLMLSPEQIQQRATDATLIRHQKKTQAIVDNAYMVQTLSAKHNGFAKLIADWPVNDIIGLWQLLKKQGARLGGNTGPYFLRTIGKDTFLLSQDVQAYLKAHKVVDAGFTSKTGLNQTQAAFNHWQQESGLTLAEISRIISLGVGDNRL
;
A
#
# COMPACT_ATOMS: atom_id res chain seq x y z
N MET A 1 -17.10 23.14 5.81
CA MET A 1 -16.54 22.05 4.99
C MET A 1 -17.36 21.97 3.71
N ALA A 2 -16.74 21.78 2.54
CA ALA A 2 -17.49 21.51 1.33
C ALA A 2 -18.36 20.26 1.56
N LYS A 3 -19.61 20.28 1.08
CA LYS A 3 -20.49 19.11 1.16
C LYS A 3 -19.86 18.02 0.28
N LEU A 4 -19.57 16.86 0.86
CA LEU A 4 -19.06 15.72 0.10
C LEU A 4 -20.11 15.32 -0.94
N GLU A 5 -19.64 15.01 -2.15
CA GLU A 5 -20.49 14.37 -3.17
C GLU A 5 -20.96 13.01 -2.63
N LYS A 6 -22.23 12.67 -2.91
CA LYS A 6 -22.78 11.36 -2.53
C LYS A 6 -22.02 10.27 -3.26
N PHE A 7 -21.73 9.17 -2.58
CA PHE A 7 -20.96 8.10 -3.20
C PHE A 7 -21.69 7.48 -4.41
N ALA A 8 -23.03 7.47 -4.41
CA ALA A 8 -23.82 7.02 -5.55
C ALA A 8 -23.54 7.80 -6.85
N ASP A 9 -23.30 9.11 -6.76
CA ASP A 9 -22.99 9.95 -7.92
C ASP A 9 -21.58 9.67 -8.45
N ILE A 10 -20.62 9.41 -7.54
CA ILE A 10 -19.26 8.98 -7.88
C ILE A 10 -19.29 7.63 -8.61
N LEU A 11 -20.08 6.68 -8.10
CA LEU A 11 -20.26 5.37 -8.72
C LEU A 11 -20.92 5.46 -10.09
N SER A 12 -21.99 6.25 -10.24
CA SER A 12 -22.66 6.47 -11.54
C SER A 12 -21.67 6.91 -12.60
N ARG A 13 -20.81 7.89 -12.27
CA ARG A 13 -19.79 8.40 -13.17
C ARG A 13 -18.72 7.37 -13.53
N ALA A 14 -18.34 6.49 -12.60
CA ALA A 14 -17.45 5.38 -12.90
C ALA A 14 -18.10 4.36 -13.86
N CYS A 15 -19.37 4.01 -13.61
CA CYS A 15 -20.15 3.11 -14.46
C CYS A 15 -20.32 3.66 -15.87
N GLU A 16 -20.68 4.95 -16.02
CA GLU A 16 -20.80 5.62 -17.33
C GLU A 16 -19.50 5.54 -18.13
N ARG A 17 -18.35 5.67 -17.46
CA ARG A 17 -17.03 5.66 -18.12
C ARG A 17 -16.54 4.25 -18.47
N LYS A 18 -16.92 3.24 -17.70
CA LYS A 18 -16.44 1.85 -17.84
C LYS A 18 -17.43 0.90 -18.50
N GLY A 19 -18.62 1.37 -18.86
CA GLY A 19 -19.61 0.57 -19.58
C GLY A 19 -20.56 -0.20 -18.67
N GLY A 20 -20.81 0.31 -17.46
CA GLY A 20 -21.79 -0.24 -16.52
C GLY A 20 -21.19 -0.72 -15.20
N LEU A 21 -22.06 -1.16 -14.29
CA LEU A 21 -21.68 -1.60 -12.95
C LEU A 21 -20.82 -2.86 -12.99
N GLU A 22 -21.18 -3.86 -13.79
CA GLU A 22 -20.44 -5.13 -13.91
C GLU A 22 -18.97 -4.90 -14.33
N ALA A 23 -18.74 -3.97 -15.27
CA ALA A 23 -17.39 -3.60 -15.70
C ALA A 23 -16.59 -2.88 -14.60
N VAL A 24 -17.25 -2.10 -13.74
CA VAL A 24 -16.60 -1.48 -12.58
C VAL A 24 -16.27 -2.52 -11.52
N GLU A 25 -17.23 -3.40 -11.19
CA GLU A 25 -17.08 -4.49 -10.21
C GLU A 25 -15.93 -5.43 -10.57
N ALA A 26 -15.77 -5.79 -11.85
CA ALA A 26 -14.66 -6.61 -12.35
C ALA A 26 -13.27 -5.93 -12.19
N LEU A 27 -13.23 -4.61 -11.96
CA LEU A 27 -12.01 -3.83 -11.76
C LEU A 27 -11.77 -3.48 -10.30
N LEU A 28 -12.66 -3.91 -9.39
CA LEU A 28 -12.50 -3.69 -7.96
C LEU A 28 -11.39 -4.57 -7.40
N PRO A 29 -10.67 -4.08 -6.39
CA PRO A 29 -9.60 -4.83 -5.74
C PRO A 29 -10.16 -5.71 -4.64
N ASP A 30 -9.63 -6.92 -4.50
CA ASP A 30 -9.96 -7.79 -3.39
C ASP A 30 -9.44 -7.23 -2.05
N THR A 31 -10.20 -7.50 -0.99
CA THR A 31 -9.79 -7.27 0.40
C THR A 31 -9.95 -8.57 1.18
N LEU A 32 -9.03 -8.82 2.10
CA LEU A 32 -9.05 -9.98 2.96
C LEU A 32 -9.63 -9.62 4.34
N SER A 33 -10.27 -10.59 4.96
CA SER A 33 -10.66 -10.51 6.37
C SER A 33 -9.43 -10.44 7.28
N ALA A 34 -9.63 -9.97 8.52
CA ALA A 34 -8.55 -9.93 9.50
C ALA A 34 -7.92 -11.33 9.74
N GLN A 35 -8.74 -12.38 9.74
CA GLN A 35 -8.28 -13.76 9.95
C GLN A 35 -7.43 -14.29 8.77
N GLU A 36 -7.75 -13.90 7.54
CA GLU A 36 -6.93 -14.25 6.37
C GLU A 36 -5.61 -13.48 6.38
N ILE A 37 -5.62 -12.20 6.76
CA ILE A 37 -4.39 -11.41 6.90
C ILE A 37 -3.45 -12.01 7.95
N THR A 38 -3.96 -12.55 9.06
CA THR A 38 -3.09 -13.19 10.07
C THR A 38 -2.43 -14.48 9.61
N GLN A 39 -2.80 -15.03 8.45
CA GLN A 39 -2.13 -16.21 7.89
C GLN A 39 -0.80 -15.89 7.22
N TYR A 40 -0.53 -14.63 6.88
CA TYR A 40 0.77 -14.24 6.35
C TYR A 40 1.87 -14.42 7.39
N SER A 41 2.97 -15.05 6.98
CA SER A 41 4.22 -15.04 7.74
C SER A 41 4.91 -13.68 7.67
N ASP A 42 5.77 -13.41 8.66
CA ASP A 42 6.60 -12.21 8.66
C ASP A 42 7.54 -12.15 7.43
N ALA A 43 7.98 -13.30 6.93
CA ALA A 43 8.82 -13.43 5.74
C ALA A 43 8.06 -13.03 4.46
N GLU A 44 6.83 -13.51 4.28
CA GLU A 44 5.97 -13.11 3.16
C GLU A 44 5.69 -11.61 3.18
N LEU A 45 5.37 -11.04 4.36
CA LEU A 45 5.14 -9.61 4.49
C LEU A 45 6.39 -8.79 4.18
N LEU A 46 7.57 -9.24 4.64
CA LEU A 46 8.84 -8.58 4.32
C LEU A 46 9.15 -8.65 2.81
N SER A 47 8.89 -9.78 2.16
CA SER A 47 9.02 -9.95 0.72
C SER A 47 8.10 -8.98 -0.03
N VAL A 48 6.79 -8.98 0.27
CA VAL A 48 5.82 -8.12 -0.42
C VAL A 48 6.14 -6.63 -0.23
N MET A 49 6.45 -6.19 0.99
CA MET A 49 6.78 -4.78 1.22
C MET A 49 8.08 -4.36 0.52
N SER A 50 9.09 -5.24 0.52
CA SER A 50 10.36 -4.99 -0.17
C SER A 50 10.12 -4.85 -1.67
N LYS A 51 9.25 -5.69 -2.26
CA LYS A 51 8.89 -5.62 -3.68
C LYS A 51 8.29 -4.27 -4.04
N ARG A 52 7.40 -3.74 -3.20
CA ARG A 52 6.80 -2.42 -3.39
C ARG A 52 7.82 -1.29 -3.30
N VAL A 53 8.82 -1.39 -2.41
CA VAL A 53 9.95 -0.45 -2.38
C VAL A 53 10.73 -0.47 -3.70
N PHE A 54 10.97 -1.64 -4.29
CA PHE A 54 11.66 -1.75 -5.57
C PHE A 54 10.84 -1.26 -6.76
N GLN A 55 9.52 -1.48 -6.77
CA GLN A 55 8.60 -0.99 -7.80
C GLN A 55 8.40 0.53 -7.78
N SER A 56 8.60 1.19 -6.64
CA SER A 56 8.54 2.65 -6.55
C SER A 56 9.59 3.31 -7.47
N GLY A 57 9.12 4.01 -8.50
CA GLY A 57 9.96 4.68 -9.51
C GLY A 57 10.71 3.71 -10.44
N PHE A 58 10.20 2.50 -10.65
CA PHE A 58 10.85 1.50 -11.50
C PHE A 58 9.83 0.73 -12.36
N VAL A 59 10.32 0.05 -13.40
CA VAL A 59 9.45 -0.76 -14.28
C VAL A 59 9.02 -2.02 -13.52
N TRP A 60 7.72 -2.15 -13.22
CA TRP A 60 7.20 -3.22 -12.37
C TRP A 60 7.52 -4.61 -12.92
N LYS A 61 7.36 -4.82 -14.24
CA LYS A 61 7.66 -6.10 -14.90
C LYS A 61 9.11 -6.56 -14.69
N VAL A 62 10.06 -5.64 -14.58
CA VAL A 62 11.47 -5.99 -14.31
C VAL A 62 11.66 -6.43 -12.86
N VAL A 63 10.98 -5.78 -11.91
CA VAL A 63 11.00 -6.20 -10.49
C VAL A 63 10.40 -7.59 -10.35
N GLU A 64 9.24 -7.83 -10.96
CA GLU A 64 8.57 -9.14 -10.97
C GLU A 64 9.50 -10.24 -11.48
N HIS A 65 10.14 -10.01 -12.64
CA HIS A 65 11.05 -10.98 -13.25
C HIS A 65 12.28 -11.30 -12.38
N LYS A 66 12.79 -10.31 -11.63
CA LYS A 66 13.95 -10.49 -10.75
C LYS A 66 13.60 -11.00 -9.36
N TRP A 67 12.33 -11.01 -8.96
CA TRP A 67 11.94 -11.33 -7.58
C TRP A 67 12.37 -12.73 -7.10
N PRO A 68 12.32 -13.79 -7.93
CA PRO A 68 12.84 -15.10 -7.52
C PRO A 68 14.33 -15.12 -7.15
N ALA A 69 15.13 -14.21 -7.75
CA ALA A 69 16.53 -14.04 -7.35
C ALA A 69 16.65 -13.31 -6.00
N TYR A 70 15.74 -12.37 -5.71
CA TYR A 70 15.68 -11.71 -4.40
C TYR A 70 15.32 -12.69 -3.29
N GLU A 71 14.32 -13.55 -3.49
CA GLU A 71 13.93 -14.58 -2.51
C GLU A 71 15.15 -15.43 -2.13
N LYS A 72 15.88 -15.96 -3.12
CA LYS A 72 17.11 -16.72 -2.88
C LYS A 72 18.19 -15.89 -2.18
N ALA A 73 18.45 -14.67 -2.65
CA ALA A 73 19.52 -13.82 -2.12
C ALA A 73 19.26 -13.38 -0.68
N PHE A 74 17.99 -13.25 -0.27
CA PHE A 74 17.57 -12.77 1.05
C PHE A 74 16.95 -13.88 1.91
N PHE A 75 17.27 -15.15 1.61
CA PHE A 75 16.83 -16.31 2.40
C PHE A 75 15.31 -16.36 2.59
N ASP A 76 14.58 -16.22 1.49
CA ASP A 76 13.13 -16.15 1.40
C ASP A 76 12.53 -15.03 2.27
N PHE A 77 13.32 -13.99 2.51
CA PHE A 77 12.99 -12.85 3.37
C PHE A 77 12.69 -13.21 4.83
N GLU A 78 13.23 -14.33 5.34
CA GLU A 78 13.19 -14.65 6.76
C GLU A 78 13.86 -13.54 7.59
N PRO A 79 13.11 -12.74 8.40
CA PRO A 79 13.65 -11.52 9.00
C PRO A 79 14.89 -11.76 9.85
N HIS A 80 14.92 -12.85 10.62
CA HIS A 80 16.08 -13.24 11.43
C HIS A 80 17.33 -13.51 10.57
N LYS A 81 17.20 -14.17 9.42
CA LYS A 81 18.32 -14.47 8.52
C LYS A 81 18.80 -13.21 7.79
N VAL A 82 17.87 -12.37 7.36
CA VAL A 82 18.20 -11.08 6.74
C VAL A 82 19.01 -10.19 7.69
N LEU A 83 18.65 -10.17 8.97
CA LEU A 83 19.35 -9.38 10.00
C LEU A 83 20.73 -9.93 10.38
N MET A 84 21.06 -11.17 10.00
CA MET A 84 22.39 -11.75 10.18
C MET A 84 23.37 -11.39 9.04
N LEU A 85 22.91 -10.72 7.99
CA LEU A 85 23.77 -10.30 6.89
C LEU A 85 24.78 -9.25 7.36
N SER A 86 26.06 -9.48 7.05
CA SER A 86 27.11 -8.48 7.29
C SER A 86 26.99 -7.29 6.33
N PRO A 87 27.56 -6.11 6.67
CA PRO A 87 27.60 -4.97 5.77
C PRO A 87 28.19 -5.29 4.38
N GLU A 88 29.22 -6.13 4.32
CA GLU A 88 29.86 -6.57 3.08
C GLU A 88 28.91 -7.43 2.24
N GLN A 89 28.18 -8.35 2.89
CA GLN A 89 27.19 -9.19 2.23
C GLN A 89 26.00 -8.39 1.67
N ILE A 90 25.60 -7.32 2.36
CA ILE A 90 24.57 -6.38 1.89
C ILE A 90 25.11 -5.60 0.68
N GLN A 91 26.35 -5.11 0.75
CA GLN A 91 26.99 -4.39 -0.35
C GLN A 91 27.14 -5.27 -1.60
N GLN A 92 27.51 -6.54 -1.45
CA GLN A 92 27.59 -7.50 -2.55
C GLN A 92 26.22 -7.66 -3.25
N ARG A 93 25.13 -7.81 -2.49
CA ARG A 93 23.77 -7.88 -3.04
C ARG A 93 23.36 -6.58 -3.73
N ALA A 94 23.81 -5.43 -3.24
CA ALA A 94 23.53 -4.14 -3.85
C ALA A 94 24.20 -3.95 -5.23
N THR A 95 25.23 -4.73 -5.55
CA THR A 95 25.97 -4.68 -6.83
C THR A 95 25.73 -5.91 -7.72
N ASP A 96 25.05 -6.94 -7.23
CA ASP A 96 24.67 -8.13 -7.98
C ASP A 96 23.83 -7.79 -9.22
N ALA A 97 24.26 -8.28 -10.39
CA ALA A 97 23.59 -8.08 -11.67
C ALA A 97 22.27 -8.87 -11.79
N THR A 98 22.13 -9.96 -11.04
CA THR A 98 20.91 -10.77 -11.00
C THR A 98 19.79 -10.03 -10.27
N LEU A 99 20.15 -9.15 -9.33
CA LEU A 99 19.24 -8.25 -8.61
C LEU A 99 19.12 -6.89 -9.31
N ILE A 100 18.35 -5.96 -8.71
CA ILE A 100 18.33 -4.55 -9.12
C ILE A 100 19.40 -3.83 -8.31
N ARG A 101 20.45 -3.36 -8.98
CA ARG A 101 21.57 -2.65 -8.38
C ARG A 101 21.14 -1.31 -7.77
N HIS A 102 20.82 -1.30 -6.48
CA HIS A 102 20.38 -0.10 -5.79
C HIS A 102 20.67 -0.15 -4.29
N GLN A 103 21.83 0.36 -3.88
CA GLN A 103 22.31 0.34 -2.48
C GLN A 103 21.26 0.72 -1.43
N LYS A 104 20.64 1.92 -1.53
CA LYS A 104 19.66 2.38 -0.52
C LYS A 104 18.37 1.54 -0.47
N LYS A 105 18.00 0.81 -1.53
CA LYS A 105 16.82 -0.06 -1.53
C LYS A 105 17.17 -1.45 -1.01
N THR A 106 18.38 -1.94 -1.30
CA THR A 106 18.95 -3.14 -0.68
C THR A 106 19.06 -2.98 0.83
N GLN A 107 19.60 -1.86 1.31
CA GLN A 107 19.65 -1.55 2.76
C GLN A 107 18.25 -1.49 3.39
N ALA A 108 17.28 -0.93 2.67
CA ALA A 108 15.90 -0.85 3.16
C ALA A 108 15.27 -2.22 3.45
N ILE A 109 15.71 -3.30 2.79
CA ILE A 109 15.25 -4.67 3.12
C ILE A 109 15.66 -5.02 4.56
N VAL A 110 16.90 -4.72 4.94
CA VAL A 110 17.43 -5.00 6.28
C VAL A 110 16.77 -4.12 7.33
N ASP A 111 16.63 -2.82 7.04
CA ASP A 111 15.95 -1.88 7.95
C ASP A 111 14.48 -2.29 8.18
N ASN A 112 13.79 -2.74 7.13
CA ASN A 112 12.42 -3.24 7.22
C ASN A 112 12.35 -4.61 7.92
N ALA A 113 13.33 -5.49 7.76
CA ALA A 113 13.42 -6.75 8.52
C ALA A 113 13.49 -6.47 10.03
N TYR A 114 14.26 -5.45 10.43
CA TYR A 114 14.35 -5.02 11.82
C TYR A 114 13.00 -4.49 12.34
N MET A 115 12.32 -3.65 11.54
CA MET A 115 10.97 -3.18 11.87
C MET A 115 10.00 -4.34 12.04
N VAL A 116 9.95 -5.28 11.08
CA VAL A 116 9.06 -6.45 11.12
C VAL A 116 9.31 -7.27 12.36
N GLN A 117 10.56 -7.64 12.64
CA GLN A 117 10.91 -8.43 13.84
C GLN A 117 10.53 -7.71 15.13
N THR A 118 10.79 -6.40 15.22
CA THR A 118 10.49 -5.59 16.41
C THR A 118 8.99 -5.50 16.67
N LEU A 119 8.19 -5.27 15.62
CA LEU A 119 6.74 -5.14 15.73
C LEU A 119 6.09 -6.52 15.94
N SER A 120 6.59 -7.55 15.27
CA SER A 120 6.13 -8.93 15.44
C SER A 120 6.27 -9.38 16.89
N ALA A 121 7.43 -9.15 17.51
CA ALA A 121 7.65 -9.49 18.92
C ALA A 121 6.71 -8.74 19.89
N LYS A 122 6.28 -7.52 19.57
CA LYS A 122 5.37 -6.70 20.40
C LYS A 122 3.91 -7.08 20.26
N HIS A 123 3.51 -7.61 19.10
CA HIS A 123 2.12 -7.83 18.74
C HIS A 123 1.78 -9.30 18.48
N ASN A 124 2.70 -10.23 18.79
CA ASN A 124 2.59 -11.66 18.50
C ASN A 124 2.37 -11.93 16.99
N GLY A 125 3.17 -11.26 16.15
CA GLY A 125 3.12 -11.35 14.69
C GLY A 125 2.94 -9.99 14.03
N PHE A 126 3.70 -9.70 12.98
CA PHE A 126 3.55 -8.44 12.22
C PHE A 126 2.23 -8.42 11.44
N ALA A 127 1.81 -9.58 10.91
CA ALA A 127 0.51 -9.77 10.29
C ALA A 127 -0.64 -9.43 11.25
N LYS A 128 -0.52 -9.85 12.52
CA LYS A 128 -1.51 -9.58 13.57
C LYS A 128 -1.66 -8.08 13.84
N LEU A 129 -0.56 -7.35 13.94
CA LEU A 129 -0.59 -5.89 14.05
C LEU A 129 -1.37 -5.24 12.89
N ILE A 130 -1.12 -5.67 11.66
CA ILE A 130 -1.79 -5.11 10.46
C ILE A 130 -3.28 -5.45 10.47
N ALA A 131 -3.61 -6.71 10.76
CA ALA A 131 -4.98 -7.20 10.80
C ALA A 131 -5.81 -6.41 11.82
N ASP A 132 -5.30 -6.29 13.05
CA ASP A 132 -5.96 -5.64 14.18
C ASP A 132 -6.03 -4.11 14.04
N TRP A 133 -5.28 -3.50 13.10
CA TRP A 133 -5.29 -2.04 12.93
C TRP A 133 -6.66 -1.54 12.45
N PRO A 134 -7.25 -0.52 13.10
CA PRO A 134 -8.57 -0.02 12.75
C PRO A 134 -8.58 0.67 11.38
N VAL A 135 -9.49 0.25 10.49
CA VAL A 135 -9.60 0.76 9.11
C VAL A 135 -9.97 2.26 9.06
N ASN A 136 -10.75 2.73 10.03
CA ASN A 136 -11.12 4.14 10.15
C ASN A 136 -9.94 5.07 10.54
N ASP A 137 -8.79 4.51 10.91
CA ASP A 137 -7.50 5.19 11.11
C ASP A 137 -6.38 4.51 10.31
N ILE A 138 -6.66 4.09 9.06
CA ILE A 138 -5.65 3.41 8.25
C ILE A 138 -4.43 4.31 7.94
N ILE A 139 -4.60 5.63 7.90
CA ILE A 139 -3.48 6.58 7.78
C ILE A 139 -2.52 6.52 8.98
N GLY A 140 -2.99 6.11 10.17
CA GLY A 140 -2.15 5.86 11.33
C GLY A 140 -1.17 4.73 11.07
N LEU A 141 -1.62 3.64 10.43
CA LEU A 141 -0.76 2.53 10.03
C LEU A 141 0.28 2.99 9.00
N TRP A 142 -0.11 3.83 8.04
CA TRP A 142 0.83 4.40 7.08
C TRP A 142 1.92 5.22 7.75
N GLN A 143 1.55 6.02 8.76
CA GLN A 143 2.50 6.82 9.53
C GLN A 143 3.46 5.92 10.33
N LEU A 144 2.96 4.84 10.93
CA LEU A 144 3.78 3.86 11.64
C LEU A 144 4.80 3.22 10.68
N LEU A 145 4.35 2.71 9.54
CA LEU A 145 5.22 2.09 8.53
C LEU A 145 6.26 3.08 7.99
N LYS A 146 5.86 4.33 7.71
CA LYS A 146 6.77 5.40 7.27
C LYS A 146 7.82 5.74 8.33
N LYS A 147 7.43 5.76 9.61
CA LYS A 147 8.29 6.19 10.71
C LYS A 147 9.30 5.11 11.12
N GLN A 148 8.86 3.85 11.16
CA GLN A 148 9.67 2.74 11.67
C GLN A 148 10.36 1.95 10.54
N GLY A 149 9.82 1.98 9.33
CA GLY A 149 10.40 1.33 8.17
C GLY A 149 11.19 2.27 7.28
N ALA A 150 11.86 1.69 6.29
CA ALA A 150 12.64 2.39 5.30
C ALA A 150 11.91 2.42 3.95
N ARG A 151 11.76 3.62 3.39
CA ARG A 151 11.15 3.89 2.06
C ARG A 151 9.67 3.45 1.91
N LEU A 152 8.95 3.35 3.03
CA LEU A 152 7.52 3.03 3.08
C LEU A 152 6.60 4.26 3.06
N GLY A 153 7.16 5.47 2.91
CA GLY A 153 6.37 6.70 2.80
C GLY A 153 5.68 6.90 1.44
N GLY A 154 4.82 7.90 1.37
CA GLY A 154 4.01 8.15 0.17
C GLY A 154 3.05 6.99 -0.08
N ASN A 155 2.92 6.56 -1.33
CA ASN A 155 2.04 5.43 -1.68
C ASN A 155 2.69 4.05 -1.50
N THR A 156 3.98 3.93 -1.17
CA THR A 156 4.64 2.61 -1.05
C THR A 156 4.00 1.73 0.04
N GLY A 157 3.84 2.26 1.26
CA GLY A 157 3.14 1.57 2.35
C GLY A 157 1.69 1.22 2.02
N PRO A 158 0.86 2.17 1.54
CA PRO A 158 -0.49 1.89 1.07
C PRO A 158 -0.58 0.79 0.00
N TYR A 159 0.31 0.80 -1.01
CA TYR A 159 0.36 -0.26 -2.02
C TYR A 159 0.74 -1.62 -1.43
N PHE A 160 1.67 -1.66 -0.46
CA PHE A 160 1.97 -2.88 0.28
C PHE A 160 0.72 -3.42 0.99
N LEU A 161 0.05 -2.59 1.77
CA LEU A 161 -1.17 -2.97 2.49
C LEU A 161 -2.27 -3.45 1.53
N ARG A 162 -2.47 -2.75 0.40
CA ARG A 162 -3.42 -3.18 -0.64
C ARG A 162 -3.07 -4.55 -1.23
N THR A 163 -1.79 -4.85 -1.39
CA THR A 163 -1.34 -6.12 -2.00
C THR A 163 -1.63 -7.32 -1.11
N ILE A 164 -1.54 -7.14 0.20
CA ILE A 164 -1.83 -8.19 1.18
C ILE A 164 -3.32 -8.20 1.59
N GLY A 165 -4.17 -7.44 0.89
CA GLY A 165 -5.61 -7.40 1.11
C GLY A 165 -6.09 -6.57 2.31
N LYS A 166 -5.21 -5.79 2.97
CA LYS A 166 -5.67 -4.87 4.04
C LYS A 166 -6.48 -3.74 3.43
N ASP A 167 -7.69 -3.53 3.95
CA ASP A 167 -8.54 -2.42 3.51
C ASP A 167 -7.86 -1.08 3.75
N THR A 168 -7.51 -0.42 2.64
CA THR A 168 -6.78 0.84 2.60
C THR A 168 -7.06 1.54 1.29
N PHE A 169 -7.12 2.87 1.28
CA PHE A 169 -7.25 3.63 0.04
C PHE A 169 -5.89 3.92 -0.61
N LEU A 170 -5.88 4.26 -1.90
CA LEU A 170 -4.66 4.73 -2.59
C LEU A 170 -4.84 6.19 -3.01
N LEU A 171 -3.84 7.02 -2.71
CA LEU A 171 -3.78 8.40 -3.21
C LEU A 171 -3.15 8.40 -4.60
N SER A 172 -3.80 7.78 -5.58
CA SER A 172 -3.39 7.88 -6.99
C SER A 172 -3.49 9.32 -7.48
N GLN A 173 -2.91 9.61 -8.65
CA GLN A 173 -3.04 10.95 -9.25
C GLN A 173 -4.51 11.34 -9.45
N ASP A 174 -5.33 10.39 -9.93
CA ASP A 174 -6.76 10.57 -10.14
C ASP A 174 -7.52 10.85 -8.84
N VAL A 175 -7.24 10.07 -7.78
CA VAL A 175 -7.86 10.29 -6.46
C VAL A 175 -7.46 11.65 -5.89
N GLN A 176 -6.18 12.03 -5.98
CA GLN A 176 -5.72 13.34 -5.53
C GLN A 176 -6.37 14.48 -6.32
N ALA A 177 -6.49 14.33 -7.64
CA ALA A 177 -7.12 15.30 -8.52
C ALA A 177 -8.60 15.47 -8.17
N TYR A 178 -9.34 14.37 -7.99
CA TYR A 178 -10.74 14.39 -7.57
C TYR A 178 -10.92 15.10 -6.21
N LEU A 179 -10.17 14.69 -5.18
CA LEU A 179 -10.28 15.25 -3.85
C LEU A 179 -9.99 16.76 -3.82
N LYS A 180 -9.02 17.21 -4.64
CA LYS A 180 -8.69 18.63 -4.77
C LYS A 180 -9.77 19.40 -5.55
N ALA A 181 -10.23 18.87 -6.68
CA ALA A 181 -11.23 19.51 -7.53
C ALA A 181 -12.57 19.70 -6.80
N HIS A 182 -12.97 18.73 -5.99
CA HIS A 182 -14.18 18.76 -5.17
C HIS A 182 -13.98 19.45 -3.81
N LYS A 183 -12.79 20.04 -3.56
CA LYS A 183 -12.44 20.75 -2.31
C LYS A 183 -12.66 19.89 -1.06
N VAL A 184 -12.47 18.58 -1.18
CA VAL A 184 -12.49 17.62 -0.06
C VAL A 184 -11.23 17.79 0.79
N VAL A 185 -10.10 18.05 0.13
CA VAL A 185 -8.79 18.27 0.77
C VAL A 185 -8.25 19.62 0.31
N ASP A 186 -7.91 20.49 1.26
CA ASP A 186 -7.34 21.82 1.03
C ASP A 186 -5.84 21.90 1.38
N ALA A 187 -5.31 20.89 2.07
CA ALA A 187 -3.90 20.76 2.43
C ALA A 187 -3.14 19.81 1.47
N GLY A 188 -1.83 19.69 1.65
CA GLY A 188 -1.02 18.74 0.87
C GLY A 188 -1.31 17.28 1.25
N PHE A 189 -1.35 16.38 0.27
CA PHE A 189 -1.59 14.93 0.47
C PHE A 189 -0.47 14.18 1.22
N THR A 190 0.64 14.85 1.53
CA THR A 190 1.71 14.33 2.39
C THR A 190 1.67 14.93 3.81
N SER A 191 0.80 15.91 4.04
CA SER A 191 0.64 16.59 5.33
C SER A 191 -0.31 15.83 6.24
N LYS A 192 -0.15 16.00 7.56
CA LYS A 192 -1.05 15.41 8.56
C LYS A 192 -2.49 15.87 8.35
N THR A 193 -2.70 17.17 8.11
CA THR A 193 -4.02 17.76 7.86
C THR A 193 -4.68 17.15 6.63
N GLY A 194 -3.97 17.07 5.50
CA GLY A 194 -4.52 16.53 4.27
C GLY A 194 -4.84 15.03 4.37
N LEU A 195 -4.01 14.26 5.07
CA LEU A 195 -4.30 12.84 5.34
C LEU A 195 -5.54 12.67 6.22
N ASN A 196 -5.69 13.47 7.28
CA ASN A 196 -6.86 13.42 8.15
C ASN A 196 -8.15 13.79 7.41
N GLN A 197 -8.12 14.83 6.57
CA GLN A 197 -9.26 15.20 5.71
C GLN A 197 -9.62 14.08 4.74
N THR A 198 -8.62 13.45 4.14
CA THR A 198 -8.82 12.30 3.25
C THR A 198 -9.47 11.15 4.01
N GLN A 199 -8.90 10.72 5.15
CA GLN A 199 -9.45 9.64 5.97
C GLN A 199 -10.90 9.91 6.37
N ALA A 200 -11.22 11.15 6.78
CA ALA A 200 -12.58 11.52 7.15
C ALA A 200 -13.58 11.36 5.98
N ALA A 201 -13.19 11.79 4.77
CA ALA A 201 -14.04 11.64 3.59
C ALA A 201 -14.23 10.15 3.20
N PHE A 202 -13.15 9.37 3.25
CA PHE A 202 -13.20 7.94 2.98
C PHE A 202 -14.05 7.17 4.00
N ASN A 203 -13.94 7.49 5.28
CA ASN A 203 -14.80 6.93 6.32
C ASN A 203 -16.27 7.28 6.09
N HIS A 204 -16.56 8.52 5.66
CA HIS A 204 -17.93 8.93 5.34
C HIS A 204 -18.50 8.12 4.17
N TRP A 205 -17.77 8.01 3.06
CA TRP A 205 -18.22 7.22 1.91
C TRP A 205 -18.34 5.72 2.21
N GLN A 206 -17.50 5.18 3.09
CA GLN A 206 -17.63 3.80 3.57
C GLN A 206 -18.92 3.60 4.37
N GLN A 207 -19.24 4.52 5.28
CA GLN A 207 -20.49 4.47 6.03
C GLN A 207 -21.73 4.66 5.13
N GLU A 208 -21.62 5.50 4.10
CA GLU A 208 -22.70 5.76 3.14
C GLU A 208 -22.97 4.56 2.23
N SER A 209 -21.91 3.91 1.71
CA SER A 209 -22.03 2.90 0.65
C SER A 209 -21.93 1.45 1.12
N GLY A 210 -21.33 1.20 2.28
CA GLY A 210 -20.97 -0.14 2.74
C GLY A 210 -19.74 -0.74 2.06
N LEU A 211 -19.12 -0.05 1.09
CA LEU A 211 -17.91 -0.51 0.41
C LEU A 211 -16.65 -0.29 1.24
N THR A 212 -15.62 -1.07 0.92
CA THR A 212 -14.27 -0.93 1.50
C THR A 212 -13.60 0.37 1.03
N LEU A 213 -12.63 0.88 1.81
CA LEU A 213 -11.80 2.02 1.38
C LEU A 213 -11.04 1.69 0.09
N ALA A 214 -10.72 0.41 -0.07
CA ALA A 214 -10.06 -0.14 -1.23
C ALA A 214 -10.89 0.06 -2.52
N GLU A 215 -12.16 -0.33 -2.48
CA GLU A 215 -13.11 -0.17 -3.59
C GLU A 215 -13.44 1.30 -3.84
N ILE A 216 -13.69 2.08 -2.78
CA ILE A 216 -14.02 3.52 -2.89
C ILE A 216 -12.93 4.27 -3.66
N SER A 217 -11.66 4.05 -3.31
CA SER A 217 -10.54 4.71 -4.01
C SER A 217 -10.41 4.26 -5.46
N ARG A 218 -10.73 2.99 -5.74
CA ARG A 218 -10.74 2.45 -7.10
C ARG A 218 -11.85 3.08 -7.94
N ILE A 219 -13.08 3.14 -7.41
CA ILE A 219 -14.25 3.73 -8.07
C ILE A 219 -13.99 5.21 -8.38
N ILE A 220 -13.47 5.98 -7.41
CA ILE A 220 -13.06 7.37 -7.65
C ILE A 220 -12.08 7.46 -8.82
N SER A 221 -11.05 6.60 -8.86
CA SER A 221 -10.06 6.61 -9.93
C SER A 221 -10.62 6.22 -11.30
N LEU A 222 -11.63 5.35 -11.37
CA LEU A 222 -12.29 4.96 -12.61
C LEU A 222 -13.21 6.08 -13.14
N GLY A 223 -13.78 6.88 -12.23
CA GLY A 223 -14.68 7.99 -12.52
C GLY A 223 -14.02 9.28 -13.03
N VAL A 224 -12.70 9.41 -12.97
CA VAL A 224 -11.97 10.62 -13.37
C VAL A 224 -10.73 10.30 -14.23
N GLY A 225 -10.00 11.33 -14.65
CA GLY A 225 -8.75 11.18 -15.42
C GLY A 225 -8.94 10.75 -16.89
N ASP A 226 -7.86 10.30 -17.52
CA ASP A 226 -7.88 9.80 -18.90
C ASP A 226 -8.62 8.46 -18.96
N ASN A 227 -9.68 8.38 -19.80
CA ASN A 227 -10.43 7.15 -19.94
C ASN A 227 -9.72 6.18 -20.88
N ARG A 228 -8.89 5.29 -20.32
CA ARG A 228 -8.39 4.12 -21.04
C ARG A 228 -9.42 2.99 -20.86
N LEU A 229 -10.08 2.64 -21.95
CA LEU A 229 -10.97 1.47 -22.05
C LEU A 229 -10.12 0.20 -21.97
#